data_AF-A0A7C1BP08-F1
#
_entry.id   AF-A0A7C1BP08-F1
#
_cell.length_a   1.000
_cell.length_b   1.000
_cell.length_c   1.000
_cell.angle_alpha   90.00
_cell.angle_beta   90.00
_cell.angle_gamma   90.00
#
_symmetry.space_group_name_H-M   'P 1'
#
loop_
_entity.id
_entity.type
_entity.pdbx_description
1 polymer ?
#
loop_
_entity_poly.entity_id
_entity_poly.type
_entity_poly.pdbx_seq_one_letter_code
_entity_poly.pdbx_strand_id
1 'polypeptide(L)'
;MDEVVILIYEYHPANEIRGSYYDIYQGKTIVVGLTSSVAVYRCIDIIRELIRRSADVIAVMSKEATKLVTPTLLEWATGNKVYTEFGGEVGHISLSRKASSMLICPATANTISKISSGIGDTSVTLLALSMLGLGKPVIIVPAMHYNLWKSPPLEKSINELKGYGVTVIPPRIEENRAKIAPIDDVLAAVEAQTLRGNDLKGLKILVTAGPTREFLDPIRFLTNASSGKMGVAIAREAYFRGAEVTLIHGPLTTSKPYYIRTKEVTTAEEMLNVVREELTKDSYDALIMAAAPTDFRFRESFKEKVSSERELGPLYLELNPKISLEIRRFFKGLMVGFSAEYVKGDKERLRLLAINKLKNRGFDIIVANDVSRKDIGFASDFNEVLIITKNEVLEIPKAPKTVIARIILDKVKVMIKK
;
A
#
# COMPACT_ATOMS: atom_id res chain seq x y z
N MET A 1 16.80 49.38 17.99
CA MET A 1 15.72 48.75 18.79
C MET A 1 14.96 47.88 17.82
N ASP A 2 15.60 46.77 17.53
CA ASP A 2 15.21 45.76 16.56
C ASP A 2 14.23 44.76 17.19
N GLU A 3 13.54 44.06 16.31
CA GLU A 3 12.99 42.72 16.51
C GLU A 3 11.85 42.55 17.52
N VAL A 4 10.65 42.98 17.09
CA VAL A 4 9.43 42.20 17.36
C VAL A 4 8.63 42.10 16.06
N VAL A 5 9.16 41.35 15.09
CA VAL A 5 8.33 40.82 14.00
C VAL A 5 7.56 39.66 14.60
N ILE A 6 6.33 39.93 15.01
CA ILE A 6 5.38 38.90 15.40
C ILE A 6 5.10 38.06 14.15
N LEU A 7 5.77 36.91 14.04
CA LEU A 7 5.37 35.82 13.16
C LEU A 7 4.02 35.29 13.70
N ILE A 8 2.94 35.99 13.35
CA ILE A 8 1.61 35.39 13.36
C ILE A 8 1.68 34.34 12.25
N TYR A 9 1.98 33.09 12.62
CA TYR A 9 1.57 31.98 11.77
C TYR A 9 0.07 32.17 11.55
N GLU A 10 -0.35 32.42 10.31
CA GLU A 10 -1.76 32.39 9.96
C GLU A 10 -2.30 31.02 10.38
N TYR A 11 -3.06 31.03 11.47
CA TYR A 11 -3.62 29.82 12.04
C TYR A 11 -4.66 29.29 11.05
N HIS A 12 -4.39 28.13 10.48
CA HIS A 12 -5.32 27.44 9.59
C HIS A 12 -5.65 26.06 10.18
N PRO A 13 -6.93 25.65 10.28
CA PRO A 13 -7.32 24.37 10.90
C PRO A 13 -6.67 23.13 10.27
N ALA A 14 -6.30 23.20 8.98
CA ALA A 14 -5.53 22.12 8.33
C ALA A 14 -4.18 21.82 9.02
N ASN A 15 -3.59 22.81 9.72
CA ASN A 15 -2.34 22.62 10.46
C ASN A 15 -2.54 21.82 11.75
N GLU A 16 -3.75 21.79 12.33
CA GLU A 16 -4.04 20.99 13.54
C GLU A 16 -3.92 19.49 13.29
N ILE A 17 -4.27 19.04 12.09
CA ILE A 17 -4.22 17.62 11.72
C ILE A 17 -2.88 17.21 11.12
N ARG A 18 -1.99 18.16 10.80
CA ARG A 18 -0.73 17.90 10.10
C ARG A 18 0.15 16.98 10.94
N GLY A 19 0.59 15.87 10.33
CA GLY A 19 1.43 14.88 11.01
C GLY A 19 0.76 14.05 12.10
N SER A 20 -0.54 14.25 12.35
CA SER A 20 -1.28 13.51 13.40
C SER A 20 -1.35 12.00 13.19
N TYR A 21 -1.08 11.50 11.98
CA TYR A 21 -0.98 10.07 11.70
C TYR A 21 0.48 9.59 11.71
N TYR A 22 1.34 10.19 10.88
CA TYR A 22 2.78 9.89 10.80
C TYR A 22 3.51 10.88 9.86
N ASP A 23 4.73 11.30 10.18
CA ASP A 23 5.47 12.35 9.43
C ASP A 23 6.16 11.87 8.13
N ILE A 24 5.53 11.00 7.33
CA ILE A 24 6.19 10.39 6.17
C ILE A 24 6.48 11.36 5.02
N TYR A 25 5.69 12.43 4.88
CA TYR A 25 5.83 13.45 3.85
C TYR A 25 6.44 14.76 4.35
N GLN A 26 7.14 14.75 5.49
CA GLN A 26 7.76 15.97 6.00
C GLN A 26 8.69 16.60 4.93
N GLY A 27 8.46 17.89 4.64
CA GLY A 27 9.18 18.62 3.60
C GLY A 27 8.79 18.25 2.15
N LYS A 28 7.72 17.49 1.93
CA LYS A 28 7.21 17.13 0.60
C LYS A 28 5.95 17.91 0.28
N THR A 29 5.96 18.55 -0.90
CA THR A 29 4.77 19.17 -1.47
C THR A 29 4.10 18.21 -2.45
N ILE A 30 2.80 17.94 -2.27
CA ILE A 30 2.01 17.11 -3.17
C ILE A 30 0.95 18.00 -3.82
N VAL A 31 0.96 18.07 -5.15
CA VAL A 31 -0.11 18.77 -5.86
C VAL A 31 -1.27 17.82 -6.11
N VAL A 32 -2.49 18.24 -5.77
CA VAL A 32 -3.72 17.50 -6.09
C VAL A 32 -4.46 18.22 -7.20
N GLY A 33 -4.47 17.64 -8.39
CA GLY A 33 -5.20 18.09 -9.56
C GLY A 33 -6.63 17.53 -9.57
N LEU A 34 -7.65 18.40 -9.54
CA LEU A 34 -9.05 17.98 -9.54
C LEU A 34 -9.74 18.34 -10.85
N THR A 35 -10.44 17.36 -11.41
CA THR A 35 -11.19 17.52 -12.67
C THR A 35 -12.69 17.26 -12.48
N SER A 36 -13.50 17.64 -13.46
CA SER A 36 -14.97 17.64 -13.38
C SER A 36 -15.60 16.25 -13.44
N SER A 37 -15.52 15.49 -12.34
CA SER A 37 -16.23 14.23 -12.13
C SER A 37 -17.07 14.30 -10.86
N VAL A 38 -18.22 13.62 -10.85
CA VAL A 38 -19.10 13.53 -9.66
C VAL A 38 -18.38 12.97 -8.43
N ALA A 39 -17.27 12.25 -8.61
CA ALA A 39 -16.47 11.69 -7.52
C ALA A 39 -15.56 12.72 -6.82
N VAL A 40 -15.50 13.98 -7.28
CA VAL A 40 -14.56 15.00 -6.79
C VAL A 40 -14.68 15.28 -5.29
N TYR A 41 -15.86 15.13 -4.70
CA TYR A 41 -16.06 15.30 -3.26
C TYR A 41 -15.23 14.33 -2.41
N ARG A 42 -14.95 13.11 -2.92
CA ARG A 42 -14.16 12.09 -2.21
C ARG A 42 -12.68 12.45 -2.11
N CYS A 43 -12.22 13.39 -2.92
CA CYS A 43 -10.82 13.81 -2.94
C CYS A 43 -10.45 14.67 -1.74
N ILE A 44 -11.45 15.27 -1.07
CA ILE A 44 -11.26 16.02 0.17
C ILE A 44 -10.70 15.11 1.26
N ASP A 45 -11.26 13.89 1.42
CA ASP A 45 -10.76 12.93 2.41
C ASP A 45 -9.33 12.51 2.09
N ILE A 46 -9.01 12.28 0.80
CA ILE A 46 -7.64 11.96 0.35
C ILE A 46 -6.68 13.11 0.70
N ILE A 47 -7.05 14.36 0.42
CA ILE A 47 -6.27 15.55 0.78
C ILE A 47 -6.00 15.58 2.28
N ARG A 48 -7.04 15.39 3.11
CA ARG A 48 -6.89 15.40 4.57
C ARG A 48 -6.00 14.26 5.06
N GLU A 49 -6.07 13.08 4.46
CA GLU A 49 -5.19 11.96 4.79
C GLU A 49 -3.72 12.21 4.39
N LEU A 50 -3.46 12.91 3.29
CA LEU A 50 -2.11 13.34 2.93
C LEU A 50 -1.55 14.36 3.94
N ILE A 51 -2.38 15.30 4.41
CA ILE A 51 -1.98 16.29 5.42
C ILE A 51 -1.70 15.61 6.77
N ARG A 52 -2.53 14.65 7.20
CA ARG A 52 -2.25 13.83 8.40
C ARG A 52 -0.92 13.08 8.32
N ARG A 53 -0.41 12.88 7.11
CA ARG A 53 0.90 12.29 6.79
C ARG A 53 2.02 13.31 6.59
N SER A 54 1.79 14.57 6.98
CA SER A 54 2.70 15.73 6.89
C SER A 54 2.99 16.28 5.50
N ALA A 55 2.17 15.95 4.49
CA ALA A 55 2.33 16.52 3.15
C ALA A 55 1.88 17.98 3.10
N ASP A 56 2.66 18.85 2.45
CA ASP A 56 2.20 20.18 2.03
C ASP A 56 1.33 20.01 0.77
N VAL A 57 0.01 20.08 0.91
CA VAL A 57 -0.92 19.78 -0.18
C VAL A 57 -1.40 21.05 -0.86
N ILE A 58 -1.17 21.18 -2.18
CA ILE A 58 -1.64 22.32 -2.97
C ILE A 58 -2.67 21.82 -3.99
N ALA A 59 -3.87 22.39 -3.99
CA ALA A 59 -4.91 22.02 -4.94
C ALA A 59 -4.83 22.83 -6.25
N VAL A 60 -5.02 22.14 -7.37
CA VAL A 60 -5.13 22.72 -8.70
C VAL A 60 -6.41 22.18 -9.33
N MET A 61 -7.30 23.05 -9.82
CA MET A 61 -8.62 22.66 -10.30
C MET A 61 -8.81 23.06 -11.76
N SER A 62 -9.44 22.21 -12.56
CA SER A 62 -9.98 22.66 -13.86
C SER A 62 -11.14 23.62 -13.64
N LYS A 63 -11.41 24.52 -14.60
CA LYS A 63 -12.54 25.48 -14.53
C LYS A 63 -13.90 24.81 -14.41
N GLU A 64 -14.02 23.56 -14.86
CA GLU A 64 -15.22 22.75 -14.80
C GLU A 64 -15.36 22.06 -13.44
N ALA A 65 -14.23 21.71 -12.79
CA ALA A 65 -14.26 21.14 -11.45
C ALA A 65 -14.79 22.16 -10.43
N THR A 66 -14.53 23.47 -10.63
CA THR A 66 -15.01 24.53 -9.75
C THR A 66 -16.54 24.67 -9.73
N LYS A 67 -17.23 24.10 -10.72
CA LYS A 67 -18.70 24.05 -10.80
C LYS A 67 -19.31 22.95 -9.93
N LEU A 68 -18.50 21.96 -9.51
CA LEU A 68 -18.93 20.83 -8.69
C LEU A 68 -18.50 21.00 -7.22
N VAL A 69 -17.28 21.50 -7.01
CA VAL A 69 -16.72 21.82 -5.69
C VAL A 69 -16.06 23.18 -5.79
N THR A 70 -16.29 24.06 -4.81
CA THR A 70 -15.74 25.42 -4.86
C THR A 70 -14.24 25.44 -4.52
N PRO A 71 -13.45 26.35 -5.14
CA PRO A 71 -12.06 26.57 -4.74
C PRO A 71 -11.92 26.91 -3.25
N THR A 72 -12.87 27.68 -2.70
CA THR A 72 -12.91 28.03 -1.27
C THR A 72 -12.94 26.79 -0.38
N LEU A 73 -13.74 25.77 -0.70
CA LEU A 73 -13.77 24.54 0.11
C LEU A 73 -12.41 23.84 0.10
N LEU A 74 -11.69 23.85 -1.02
CA LEU A 74 -10.37 23.24 -1.09
C LEU A 74 -9.28 24.06 -0.42
N GLU A 75 -9.40 25.38 -0.41
CA GLU A 75 -8.54 26.25 0.37
C GLU A 75 -8.66 25.90 1.87
N TRP A 76 -9.90 25.77 2.38
CA TRP A 76 -10.16 25.28 3.74
C TRP A 76 -9.70 23.83 3.98
N ALA A 77 -9.77 22.96 2.97
CA ALA A 77 -9.33 21.58 3.11
C ALA A 77 -7.80 21.45 3.13
N THR A 78 -7.08 22.33 2.43
CA THR A 78 -5.62 22.25 2.24
C THR A 78 -4.84 23.20 3.15
N GLY A 79 -5.42 24.34 3.51
CA GLY A 79 -4.70 25.48 4.09
C GLY A 79 -3.80 26.23 3.11
N ASN A 80 -3.98 26.01 1.81
CA ASN A 80 -3.17 26.60 0.76
C ASN A 80 -4.04 27.25 -0.31
N LYS A 81 -3.50 28.27 -0.99
CA LYS A 81 -4.10 28.86 -2.18
C LYS A 81 -4.40 27.78 -3.23
N VAL A 82 -5.60 27.85 -3.81
CA VAL A 82 -6.05 26.94 -4.87
C VAL A 82 -5.86 27.59 -6.23
N TYR A 83 -5.25 26.87 -7.18
CA TYR A 83 -5.04 27.37 -8.54
C TYR A 83 -6.13 26.86 -9.48
N THR A 84 -6.92 27.76 -10.04
CA THR A 84 -7.93 27.46 -11.07
C THR A 84 -7.45 27.84 -12.48
N GLU A 85 -6.48 28.73 -12.56
CA GLU A 85 -5.81 29.18 -13.78
C GLU A 85 -4.39 29.64 -13.47
N PHE A 86 -3.55 29.71 -14.51
CA PHE A 86 -2.21 30.26 -14.42
C PHE A 86 -2.12 31.49 -15.32
N GLY A 87 -1.81 32.64 -14.72
CA GLY A 87 -1.60 33.91 -15.43
C GLY A 87 -0.14 34.11 -15.85
N GLY A 88 0.25 35.37 -16.08
CA GLY A 88 1.63 35.76 -16.45
C GLY A 88 2.67 35.60 -15.34
N GLU A 89 2.23 35.32 -14.11
CA GLU A 89 3.11 34.88 -13.03
C GLU A 89 3.67 33.49 -13.35
N VAL A 90 4.87 33.16 -12.85
CA VAL A 90 5.59 31.89 -13.07
C VAL A 90 4.90 30.71 -12.35
N GLY A 91 3.57 30.65 -12.34
CA GLY A 91 2.74 29.79 -11.47
C GLY A 91 2.96 28.31 -11.72
N HIS A 92 2.67 27.81 -12.92
CA HIS A 92 2.84 26.39 -13.25
C HIS A 92 4.30 25.94 -13.21
N ILE A 93 5.24 26.80 -13.62
CA ILE A 93 6.69 26.51 -13.61
C ILE A 93 7.23 26.44 -12.18
N SER A 94 6.86 27.40 -11.32
CA SER A 94 7.32 27.42 -9.92
C SER A 94 6.67 26.27 -9.14
N LEU A 95 5.38 26.03 -9.35
CA LEU A 95 4.66 24.97 -8.68
C LEU A 95 5.17 23.58 -9.10
N SER A 96 5.43 23.35 -10.39
CA SER A 96 6.00 22.08 -10.84
C SER A 96 7.40 21.84 -10.28
N ARG A 97 8.21 22.89 -10.11
CA ARG A 97 9.52 22.80 -9.44
C ARG A 97 9.42 22.53 -7.94
N LYS A 98 8.46 23.13 -7.23
CA LYS A 98 8.21 22.90 -5.80
C LYS A 98 7.63 21.51 -5.52
N ALA A 99 6.72 21.02 -6.35
CA ALA A 99 6.01 19.77 -6.12
C ALA A 99 6.95 18.55 -6.14
N SER A 100 6.81 17.65 -5.19
CA SER A 100 7.47 16.33 -5.18
C SER A 100 6.74 15.32 -6.05
N SER A 101 5.42 15.44 -6.16
CA SER A 101 4.58 14.62 -7.04
C SER A 101 3.25 15.32 -7.33
N MET A 102 2.52 14.84 -8.34
CA MET A 102 1.18 15.31 -8.67
C MET A 102 0.19 14.13 -8.68
N LEU A 103 -0.89 14.25 -7.92
CA LEU A 103 -2.03 13.35 -7.93
C LEU A 103 -3.19 13.99 -8.69
N ILE A 104 -3.63 13.43 -9.82
CA ILE A 104 -4.82 13.86 -10.54
C ILE A 104 -5.99 12.97 -10.11
N CYS A 105 -6.86 13.51 -9.26
CA CYS A 105 -7.91 12.76 -8.58
C CYS A 105 -9.14 13.67 -8.36
N PRO A 106 -10.29 13.35 -8.96
CA PRO A 106 -10.50 12.33 -9.99
C PRO A 106 -9.87 12.78 -11.31
N ALA A 107 -9.54 11.83 -12.18
CA ALA A 107 -9.14 12.08 -13.55
C ALA A 107 -10.23 11.64 -14.52
N THR A 108 -10.79 12.62 -15.24
CA THR A 108 -11.78 12.38 -16.30
C THR A 108 -11.12 11.89 -17.58
N ALA A 109 -11.88 11.18 -18.44
CA ALA A 109 -11.39 10.75 -19.75
C ALA A 109 -10.81 11.91 -20.57
N ASN A 110 -11.47 13.06 -20.57
CA ASN A 110 -10.99 14.28 -21.24
C ASN A 110 -9.60 14.70 -20.75
N THR A 111 -9.37 14.72 -19.44
CA THR A 111 -8.06 15.11 -18.86
C THR A 111 -6.99 14.09 -19.22
N ILE A 112 -7.30 12.79 -19.10
CA ILE A 112 -6.37 11.71 -19.44
C ILE A 112 -5.95 11.80 -20.91
N SER A 113 -6.91 11.91 -21.83
CA SER A 113 -6.62 12.01 -23.27
C SER A 113 -5.84 13.27 -23.64
N LYS A 114 -6.14 14.41 -23.00
CA LYS A 114 -5.39 15.66 -23.20
C LYS A 114 -3.92 15.52 -22.78
N ILE A 115 -3.65 14.97 -21.59
CA ILE A 115 -2.27 14.78 -21.11
C ILE A 115 -1.53 13.82 -22.05
N SER A 116 -2.17 12.72 -22.46
CA SER A 116 -1.56 11.75 -23.39
C SER A 116 -1.15 12.38 -24.72
N SER A 117 -1.95 13.34 -25.19
CA SER A 117 -1.75 14.05 -26.46
C SER A 117 -0.91 15.32 -26.33
N GLY A 118 -0.35 15.63 -25.15
CA GLY A 118 0.44 16.85 -24.94
C GLY A 118 -0.36 18.16 -24.89
N ILE A 119 -1.68 18.10 -24.64
CA ILE A 119 -2.56 19.28 -24.60
C ILE A 119 -2.59 19.86 -23.18
N GLY A 120 -1.99 21.04 -23.01
CA GLY A 120 -1.88 21.78 -21.74
C GLY A 120 -2.82 22.98 -21.62
N ASP A 121 -4.06 22.88 -22.08
CA ASP A 121 -5.01 24.00 -22.16
C ASP A 121 -5.82 24.29 -20.86
N THR A 122 -5.60 23.49 -19.81
CA THR A 122 -6.17 23.71 -18.47
C THR A 122 -5.05 23.80 -17.44
N SER A 123 -5.30 24.40 -16.27
CA SER A 123 -4.35 24.42 -15.16
C SER A 123 -3.84 23.02 -14.79
N VAL A 124 -4.74 22.04 -14.69
CA VAL A 124 -4.39 20.65 -14.37
C VAL A 124 -3.53 20.03 -15.46
N THR A 125 -3.94 20.11 -16.73
CA THR A 125 -3.19 19.49 -17.84
C THR A 125 -1.84 20.17 -18.08
N LEU A 126 -1.78 21.50 -18.02
CA LEU A 126 -0.54 22.26 -18.17
C LEU A 126 0.48 21.90 -17.09
N LEU A 127 0.03 21.83 -15.83
CA LEU A 127 0.91 21.45 -14.73
C LEU A 127 1.37 20.00 -14.85
N ALA A 128 0.49 19.08 -15.26
CA ALA A 128 0.85 17.69 -15.49
C ALA A 128 1.96 17.55 -16.54
N LEU A 129 1.85 18.26 -17.67
CA LEU A 129 2.90 18.27 -18.71
C LEU A 129 4.22 18.84 -18.18
N SER A 130 4.17 19.92 -17.39
CA SER A 130 5.38 20.48 -16.77
C SER A 130 6.04 19.50 -15.80
N MET A 131 5.24 18.78 -15.00
CA MET A 131 5.72 17.73 -14.08
C MET A 131 6.38 16.58 -14.85
N LEU A 132 5.75 16.11 -15.93
CA LEU A 132 6.31 15.05 -16.79
C LEU A 132 7.62 15.50 -17.44
N GLY A 133 7.69 16.74 -17.95
CA GLY A 133 8.92 17.30 -18.52
C GLY A 133 10.08 17.39 -17.52
N LEU A 134 9.78 17.50 -16.22
CA LEU A 134 10.77 17.46 -15.14
C LEU A 134 11.08 16.03 -14.64
N GLY A 135 10.49 14.99 -15.24
CA GLY A 135 10.64 13.61 -14.79
C GLY A 135 10.04 13.34 -13.41
N LYS A 136 9.07 14.15 -12.96
CA LYS A 136 8.45 14.01 -11.64
C LYS A 136 7.28 13.05 -11.65
N PRO A 137 7.00 12.33 -10.54
CA PRO A 137 5.88 11.40 -10.47
C PRO A 137 4.53 12.08 -10.70
N VAL A 138 3.78 11.57 -11.67
CA VAL A 138 2.37 11.91 -11.91
C VAL A 138 1.54 10.65 -11.69
N ILE A 139 0.54 10.75 -10.82
CA ILE A 139 -0.38 9.68 -10.44
C ILE A 139 -1.78 10.08 -10.88
N ILE A 140 -2.50 9.19 -11.56
CA ILE A 140 -3.84 9.43 -12.10
C ILE A 140 -4.82 8.45 -11.44
N VAL A 141 -5.96 8.96 -10.98
CA VAL A 141 -7.07 8.17 -10.42
C VAL A 141 -8.30 8.32 -11.31
N PRO A 142 -8.52 7.41 -12.28
CA PRO A 142 -9.65 7.50 -13.21
C PRO A 142 -11.00 7.42 -12.49
N ALA A 143 -11.97 8.25 -12.91
CA ALA A 143 -13.36 8.13 -12.47
C ALA A 143 -14.34 8.57 -13.57
N MET A 144 -15.12 7.63 -14.10
CA MET A 144 -16.03 7.87 -15.24
C MET A 144 -17.08 6.76 -15.43
N HIS A 145 -18.04 6.99 -16.32
CA HIS A 145 -18.97 5.97 -16.78
C HIS A 145 -18.24 4.84 -17.54
N TYR A 146 -18.71 3.59 -17.45
CA TYR A 146 -18.03 2.43 -18.03
C TYR A 146 -17.83 2.52 -19.56
N ASN A 147 -18.79 3.13 -20.28
CA ASN A 147 -18.64 3.34 -21.73
C ASN A 147 -17.45 4.24 -22.11
N LEU A 148 -17.11 5.23 -21.27
CA LEU A 148 -15.90 6.03 -21.47
C LEU A 148 -14.66 5.21 -21.13
N TRP A 149 -14.70 4.46 -20.02
CA TRP A 149 -13.59 3.61 -19.58
C TRP A 149 -13.15 2.60 -20.65
N LYS A 150 -14.11 1.94 -21.30
CA LYS A 150 -13.87 0.93 -22.34
C LYS A 150 -13.63 1.51 -23.74
N SER A 151 -13.61 2.84 -23.90
CA SER A 151 -13.48 3.45 -25.21
C SER A 151 -12.06 3.26 -25.77
N PRO A 152 -11.88 2.83 -27.03
CA PRO A 152 -10.55 2.60 -27.60
C PRO A 152 -9.58 3.81 -27.51
N PRO A 153 -10.03 5.07 -27.72
CA PRO A 153 -9.15 6.22 -27.57
C PRO A 153 -8.61 6.40 -26.14
N LEU A 154 -9.44 6.12 -25.12
CA LEU A 154 -9.02 6.23 -23.73
C LEU A 154 -8.04 5.10 -23.37
N GLU A 155 -8.30 3.87 -23.81
CA GLU A 155 -7.38 2.75 -23.60
C GLU A 155 -5.99 3.06 -24.18
N LYS A 156 -5.95 3.57 -25.42
CA LYS A 156 -4.71 4.06 -26.03
C LYS A 156 -4.03 5.13 -25.18
N SER A 157 -4.79 6.13 -24.72
CA SER A 157 -4.28 7.21 -23.88
C SER A 157 -3.67 6.70 -22.56
N ILE A 158 -4.34 5.75 -21.90
CA ILE A 158 -3.87 5.15 -20.65
C ILE A 158 -2.54 4.40 -20.87
N ASN A 159 -2.44 3.65 -21.97
CA ASN A 159 -1.24 2.87 -22.29
C ASN A 159 -0.05 3.77 -22.64
N GLU A 160 -0.27 4.85 -23.42
CA GLU A 160 0.75 5.87 -23.71
C GLU A 160 1.26 6.53 -22.42
N LEU A 161 0.35 6.98 -21.54
CA LEU A 161 0.72 7.60 -20.27
C LEU A 161 1.54 6.65 -19.38
N LYS A 162 1.16 5.38 -19.29
CA LYS A 162 1.97 4.37 -18.59
C LYS A 162 3.37 4.24 -19.21
N GLY A 163 3.47 4.31 -20.54
CA GLY A 163 4.75 4.38 -21.27
C GLY A 163 5.61 5.59 -20.89
N TYR A 164 4.98 6.73 -20.61
CA TYR A 164 5.64 7.95 -20.10
C TYR A 164 5.97 7.89 -18.60
N GLY A 165 5.71 6.77 -17.92
CA GLY A 165 5.98 6.59 -16.49
C GLY A 165 4.88 7.13 -15.57
N VAL A 166 3.73 7.53 -16.10
CA VAL A 166 2.56 7.92 -15.30
C VAL A 166 2.00 6.70 -14.59
N THR A 167 1.76 6.83 -13.28
CA THR A 167 1.08 5.79 -12.51
C THR A 167 -0.42 5.95 -12.63
N VAL A 168 -1.07 5.03 -13.34
CA VAL A 168 -2.54 4.99 -13.43
C VAL A 168 -3.06 3.97 -12.43
N ILE A 169 -3.74 4.44 -11.38
CA ILE A 169 -4.37 3.54 -10.40
C ILE A 169 -5.58 2.88 -11.06
N PRO A 170 -5.65 1.55 -11.16
CA PRO A 170 -6.79 0.88 -11.78
C PRO A 170 -8.08 1.24 -11.03
N PRO A 171 -9.18 1.62 -11.70
CA PRO A 171 -10.45 1.91 -11.03
C PRO A 171 -11.17 0.62 -10.60
N ARG A 172 -12.12 0.74 -9.66
CA ARG A 172 -13.07 -0.36 -9.39
C ARG A 172 -14.18 -0.33 -10.42
N ILE A 173 -14.41 -1.44 -11.12
CA ILE A 173 -15.50 -1.57 -12.08
C ILE A 173 -16.73 -2.15 -11.39
N GLU A 174 -17.71 -1.30 -11.11
CA GLU A 174 -18.95 -1.65 -10.42
C GLU A 174 -20.10 -0.81 -10.95
N GLU A 175 -21.31 -1.37 -10.99
CA GLU A 175 -22.53 -0.62 -11.39
C GLU A 175 -22.37 0.12 -12.73
N ASN A 176 -21.69 -0.50 -13.71
CA ASN A 176 -21.37 0.12 -15.00
C ASN A 176 -20.59 1.45 -14.87
N ARG A 177 -19.71 1.56 -13.86
CA ARG A 177 -18.85 2.73 -13.65
C ARG A 177 -17.42 2.30 -13.31
N ALA A 178 -16.46 3.05 -13.83
CA ALA A 178 -15.11 3.08 -13.28
C ALA A 178 -15.13 4.04 -12.08
N LYS A 179 -15.33 3.48 -10.89
CA LYS A 179 -15.34 4.24 -9.63
C LYS A 179 -13.92 4.58 -9.22
N ILE A 180 -13.77 5.72 -8.54
CA ILE A 180 -12.52 6.13 -7.89
C ILE A 180 -11.99 4.98 -7.02
N ALA A 181 -10.68 4.77 -7.05
CA ALA A 181 -10.04 3.76 -6.23
C ALA A 181 -10.28 4.03 -4.72
N PRO A 182 -10.30 2.99 -3.87
CA PRO A 182 -10.32 3.16 -2.41
C PRO A 182 -9.19 4.08 -1.93
N ILE A 183 -9.45 4.84 -0.86
CA ILE A 183 -8.49 5.82 -0.32
C ILE A 183 -7.14 5.15 0.00
N ASP A 184 -7.16 3.96 0.59
CA ASP A 184 -5.93 3.21 0.92
C ASP A 184 -5.06 2.91 -0.32
N ASP A 185 -5.67 2.61 -1.46
CA ASP A 185 -4.96 2.34 -2.70
C ASP A 185 -4.38 3.64 -3.30
N VAL A 186 -5.12 4.75 -3.21
CA VAL A 186 -4.62 6.07 -3.63
C VAL A 186 -3.44 6.50 -2.76
N LEU A 187 -3.56 6.39 -1.44
CA LEU A 187 -2.50 6.74 -0.51
C LEU A 187 -1.26 5.87 -0.73
N ALA A 188 -1.41 4.55 -0.89
CA ALA A 188 -0.30 3.64 -1.19
C ALA A 188 0.42 4.02 -2.48
N ALA A 189 -0.31 4.35 -3.55
CA ALA A 189 0.28 4.77 -4.81
C ALA A 189 1.05 6.08 -4.69
N VAL A 190 0.46 7.09 -4.04
CA VAL A 190 1.11 8.39 -3.84
C VAL A 190 2.36 8.24 -2.98
N GLU A 191 2.31 7.44 -1.91
CA GLU A 191 3.44 7.23 -0.99
C GLU A 191 4.61 6.54 -1.70
N ALA A 192 4.32 5.42 -2.38
CA ALA A 192 5.31 4.70 -3.18
C ALA A 192 5.95 5.59 -4.26
N GLN A 193 5.12 6.25 -5.08
CA GLN A 193 5.61 7.04 -6.22
C GLN A 193 6.37 8.29 -5.78
N THR A 194 5.91 8.99 -4.75
CA THR A 194 6.57 10.21 -4.26
C THR A 194 7.92 9.90 -3.62
N LEU A 195 8.05 8.76 -2.94
CA LEU A 195 9.22 8.46 -2.12
C LEU A 195 10.23 7.53 -2.80
N ARG A 196 9.79 6.68 -3.74
CA ARG A 196 10.62 5.64 -4.37
C ARG A 196 10.45 5.57 -5.89
N GLY A 197 9.33 6.03 -6.44
CA GLY A 197 9.03 5.88 -7.86
C GLY A 197 8.91 4.41 -8.26
N ASN A 198 9.28 4.08 -9.50
CA ASN A 198 9.20 2.72 -10.06
C ASN A 198 10.48 1.89 -9.86
N ASP A 199 11.08 1.96 -8.67
CA ASP A 199 12.41 1.43 -8.43
C ASP A 199 12.49 -0.09 -8.20
N LEU A 200 11.33 -0.78 -8.19
CA LEU A 200 11.21 -2.24 -8.22
C LEU A 200 10.73 -2.75 -9.60
N LYS A 201 10.68 -1.88 -10.62
CA LYS A 201 10.31 -2.27 -11.98
C LYS A 201 11.19 -3.41 -12.47
N GLY A 202 10.54 -4.46 -12.98
CA GLY A 202 11.19 -5.67 -13.49
C GLY A 202 11.41 -6.76 -12.44
N LEU A 203 11.11 -6.51 -11.17
CA LEU A 203 11.14 -7.55 -10.13
C LEU A 203 9.79 -8.27 -10.04
N LYS A 204 9.82 -9.57 -9.78
CA LYS A 204 8.66 -10.40 -9.48
C LYS A 204 8.67 -10.83 -8.01
N ILE A 205 7.65 -10.44 -7.27
CA ILE A 205 7.58 -10.62 -5.81
C ILE A 205 6.33 -11.43 -5.45
N LEU A 206 6.52 -12.57 -4.77
CA LEU A 206 5.45 -13.37 -4.18
C LEU A 206 5.26 -12.94 -2.73
N VAL A 207 4.03 -12.61 -2.35
CA VAL A 207 3.70 -12.21 -0.97
C VAL A 207 2.66 -13.16 -0.41
N THR A 208 2.85 -13.63 0.83
CA THR A 208 1.80 -14.32 1.58
C THR A 208 1.17 -13.41 2.62
N ALA A 209 -0.15 -13.52 2.86
CA ALA A 209 -0.86 -12.72 3.85
C ALA A 209 -1.99 -13.48 4.55
N GLY A 210 -2.43 -12.95 5.69
CA GLY A 210 -3.60 -13.47 6.43
C GLY A 210 -3.30 -14.70 7.31
N PRO A 211 -4.27 -15.11 8.14
CA PRO A 211 -4.21 -16.33 8.93
C PRO A 211 -4.59 -17.56 8.07
N THR A 212 -4.39 -18.77 8.58
CA THR A 212 -5.04 -19.98 8.05
C THR A 212 -6.12 -20.47 9.02
N ARG A 213 -7.02 -21.34 8.54
CA ARG A 213 -8.10 -21.93 9.32
C ARG A 213 -8.02 -23.44 9.22
N GLU A 214 -7.79 -24.12 10.34
CA GLU A 214 -7.77 -25.58 10.42
C GLU A 214 -9.09 -26.05 11.01
N PHE A 215 -9.89 -26.74 10.21
CA PHE A 215 -11.28 -27.06 10.58
C PHE A 215 -11.37 -28.26 11.51
N LEU A 216 -12.13 -28.09 12.60
CA LEU A 216 -12.62 -29.19 13.42
C LEU A 216 -13.80 -29.87 12.73
N ASP A 217 -14.73 -29.04 12.24
CA ASP A 217 -15.93 -29.42 11.49
C ASP A 217 -16.20 -28.31 10.44
N PRO A 218 -17.22 -28.41 9.57
CA PRO A 218 -17.47 -27.40 8.53
C PRO A 218 -17.76 -25.97 9.04
N ILE A 219 -17.95 -25.78 10.35
CA ILE A 219 -18.33 -24.50 10.96
C ILE A 219 -17.23 -23.96 11.87
N ARG A 220 -16.57 -24.84 12.63
CA ARG A 220 -15.59 -24.49 13.67
C ARG A 220 -14.17 -24.77 13.20
N PHE A 221 -13.26 -23.84 13.46
CA PHE A 221 -11.86 -23.95 13.07
C PHE A 221 -10.92 -23.31 14.09
N LEU A 222 -9.67 -23.76 14.09
CA LEU A 222 -8.54 -23.15 14.78
C LEU A 222 -7.89 -22.10 13.86
N THR A 223 -7.66 -20.89 14.38
CA THR A 223 -7.00 -19.80 13.65
C THR A 223 -6.26 -18.86 14.61
N ASN A 224 -5.65 -17.80 14.07
CA ASN A 224 -5.06 -16.71 14.84
C ASN A 224 -5.64 -15.34 14.44
N ALA A 225 -5.31 -14.31 15.21
CA ALA A 225 -5.87 -12.96 15.06
C ALA A 225 -5.26 -12.13 13.91
N SER A 226 -4.55 -12.75 12.96
CA SER A 226 -3.99 -12.03 11.83
C SER A 226 -5.08 -11.43 10.95
N SER A 227 -4.97 -10.13 10.68
CA SER A 227 -5.86 -9.41 9.75
C SER A 227 -5.38 -9.47 8.30
N GLY A 228 -4.13 -9.90 8.08
CA GLY A 228 -3.43 -9.82 6.80
C GLY A 228 -3.00 -8.42 6.36
N LYS A 229 -3.27 -7.36 7.15
CA LYS A 229 -2.92 -5.97 6.83
C LYS A 229 -1.45 -5.77 6.43
N MET A 230 -0.52 -6.47 7.09
CA MET A 230 0.93 -6.33 6.82
C MET A 230 1.30 -6.86 5.43
N GLY A 231 0.88 -8.08 5.09
CA GLY A 231 1.14 -8.67 3.77
C GLY A 231 0.45 -7.90 2.64
N VAL A 232 -0.77 -7.40 2.88
CA VAL A 232 -1.46 -6.53 1.91
C VAL A 232 -0.73 -5.20 1.72
N ALA A 233 -0.23 -4.56 2.79
CA ALA A 233 0.56 -3.34 2.69
C ALA A 233 1.86 -3.56 1.88
N ILE A 234 2.54 -4.68 2.09
CA ILE A 234 3.72 -5.07 1.29
C ILE A 234 3.35 -5.26 -0.18
N ALA A 235 2.28 -5.99 -0.47
CA ALA A 235 1.86 -6.23 -1.84
C ALA A 235 1.51 -4.92 -2.57
N ARG A 236 0.79 -4.01 -1.92
CA ARG A 236 0.45 -2.69 -2.46
C ARG A 236 1.69 -1.85 -2.74
N GLU A 237 2.59 -1.71 -1.76
CA GLU A 237 3.80 -0.92 -1.90
C GLU A 237 4.71 -1.50 -3.00
N ALA A 238 4.85 -2.83 -3.08
CA ALA A 238 5.63 -3.47 -4.14
C ALA A 238 5.05 -3.20 -5.53
N TYR A 239 3.73 -3.37 -5.68
CA TYR A 239 3.03 -3.12 -6.95
C TYR A 239 3.19 -1.66 -7.40
N PHE A 240 2.95 -0.71 -6.50
CA PHE A 240 3.07 0.70 -6.83
C PHE A 240 4.53 1.18 -6.95
N ARG A 241 5.53 0.38 -6.59
CA ARG A 241 6.94 0.61 -6.96
C ARG A 241 7.33 -0.06 -8.28
N GLY A 242 6.36 -0.65 -8.99
CA GLY A 242 6.53 -1.21 -10.33
C GLY A 242 6.84 -2.71 -10.39
N ALA A 243 6.83 -3.42 -9.26
CA ALA A 243 7.04 -4.87 -9.26
C ALA A 243 5.82 -5.61 -9.82
N GLU A 244 6.05 -6.77 -10.44
CA GLU A 244 5.01 -7.77 -10.67
C GLU A 244 4.75 -8.52 -9.36
N VAL A 245 3.52 -8.45 -8.86
CA VAL A 245 3.17 -8.98 -7.54
C VAL A 245 2.11 -10.06 -7.66
N THR A 246 2.36 -11.19 -7.00
CA THR A 246 1.34 -12.20 -6.71
C THR A 246 1.11 -12.26 -5.20
N LEU A 247 -0.16 -12.21 -4.78
CA LEU A 247 -0.57 -12.28 -3.38
C LEU A 247 -1.30 -13.59 -3.10
N ILE A 248 -0.68 -14.50 -2.36
CA ILE A 248 -1.34 -15.69 -1.82
C ILE A 248 -1.86 -15.34 -0.43
N HIS A 249 -3.16 -15.51 -0.16
CA HIS A 249 -3.69 -15.08 1.13
C HIS A 249 -4.70 -16.05 1.72
N GLY A 250 -4.63 -16.18 3.05
CA GLY A 250 -5.74 -16.68 3.83
C GLY A 250 -6.90 -15.69 3.95
N PRO A 251 -7.87 -15.92 4.84
CA PRO A 251 -8.98 -15.00 5.05
C PRO A 251 -8.52 -13.60 5.50
N LEU A 252 -8.89 -12.56 4.76
CA LEU A 252 -8.49 -11.18 5.05
C LEU A 252 -9.63 -10.40 5.71
N THR A 253 -9.29 -9.54 6.67
CA THR A 253 -10.23 -8.52 7.20
C THR A 253 -9.99 -7.13 6.59
N THR A 254 -8.93 -6.99 5.81
CA THR A 254 -8.59 -5.78 5.06
C THR A 254 -9.09 -5.87 3.63
N SER A 255 -9.29 -4.72 2.98
CA SER A 255 -9.62 -4.67 1.56
C SER A 255 -8.54 -5.35 0.73
N LYS A 256 -8.97 -6.28 -0.14
CA LYS A 256 -8.11 -6.97 -1.09
C LYS A 256 -7.76 -6.02 -2.24
N PRO A 257 -6.47 -5.92 -2.65
CA PRO A 257 -6.09 -5.13 -3.81
C PRO A 257 -6.58 -5.83 -5.09
N TYR A 258 -7.64 -5.30 -5.71
CA TYR A 258 -8.32 -5.90 -6.88
C TYR A 258 -7.48 -5.86 -8.17
N TYR A 259 -6.37 -5.11 -8.17
CA TYR A 259 -5.44 -4.96 -9.28
C TYR A 259 -4.18 -5.85 -9.16
N ILE A 260 -4.01 -6.57 -8.05
CA ILE A 260 -2.91 -7.51 -7.84
C ILE A 260 -3.42 -8.92 -8.11
N ARG A 261 -2.63 -9.75 -8.80
CA ARG A 261 -2.95 -11.16 -9.01
C ARG A 261 -2.98 -11.86 -7.65
N THR A 262 -4.11 -12.49 -7.33
CA THR A 262 -4.30 -13.10 -6.01
C THR A 262 -4.72 -14.55 -6.09
N LYS A 263 -4.28 -15.37 -5.13
CA LYS A 263 -4.80 -16.72 -4.88
C LYS A 263 -5.24 -16.83 -3.42
N GLU A 264 -6.48 -17.24 -3.22
CA GLU A 264 -7.02 -17.47 -1.88
C GLU A 264 -6.73 -18.91 -1.46
N VAL A 265 -6.42 -19.09 -0.17
CA VAL A 265 -6.20 -20.39 0.47
C VAL A 265 -6.86 -20.39 1.83
N THR A 266 -7.12 -21.57 2.38
CA THR A 266 -7.81 -21.71 3.66
C THR A 266 -6.92 -22.32 4.72
N THR A 267 -6.26 -23.44 4.44
CA THR A 267 -5.41 -24.16 5.41
C THR A 267 -3.92 -23.85 5.20
N ALA A 268 -3.09 -24.18 6.19
CA ALA A 268 -1.63 -24.05 6.06
C ALA A 268 -1.06 -24.99 4.99
N GLU A 269 -1.66 -26.17 4.82
CA GLU A 269 -1.27 -27.13 3.79
C GLU A 269 -1.63 -26.64 2.38
N GLU A 270 -2.82 -26.07 2.22
CA GLU A 270 -3.21 -25.44 0.96
C GLU A 270 -2.29 -24.26 0.62
N MET A 271 -1.97 -23.41 1.61
CA MET A 271 -1.01 -22.32 1.43
C MET A 271 0.36 -22.84 0.98
N LEU A 272 0.87 -23.90 1.60
CA LEU A 272 2.13 -24.53 1.18
C LEU A 272 2.06 -24.98 -0.29
N ASN A 273 1.00 -25.69 -0.66
CA ASN A 273 0.85 -26.24 -2.00
C ASN A 273 0.77 -25.15 -3.06
N VAL A 274 -0.01 -24.09 -2.81
CA VAL A 274 -0.15 -22.97 -3.75
C VAL A 274 1.15 -22.16 -3.87
N VAL A 275 1.88 -21.93 -2.76
CA VAL A 275 3.19 -21.27 -2.80
C VAL A 275 4.18 -22.12 -3.60
N ARG A 276 4.21 -23.44 -3.35
CA ARG A 276 5.09 -24.36 -4.08
C ARG A 276 4.78 -24.38 -5.57
N GLU A 277 3.52 -24.48 -5.93
CA GLU A 277 3.08 -24.48 -7.32
C GLU A 277 3.49 -23.18 -8.03
N GLU A 278 3.24 -22.03 -7.40
CA GLU A 278 3.53 -20.72 -7.98
C GLU A 278 5.04 -20.52 -8.20
N LEU A 279 5.87 -20.90 -7.22
CA LEU A 279 7.34 -20.82 -7.32
C LEU A 279 7.97 -21.86 -8.25
N THR A 280 7.23 -22.91 -8.64
CA THR A 280 7.69 -23.92 -9.60
C THR A 280 7.29 -23.56 -11.02
N LYS A 281 6.13 -22.91 -11.20
CA LYS A 281 5.62 -22.48 -12.51
C LYS A 281 6.31 -21.24 -13.05
N ASP A 282 6.88 -20.42 -12.18
CA ASP A 282 7.38 -19.10 -12.53
C ASP A 282 8.61 -18.72 -11.70
N SER A 283 9.41 -17.78 -12.20
CA SER A 283 10.63 -17.31 -11.51
C SER A 283 10.32 -16.07 -10.68
N TYR A 284 10.57 -16.15 -9.37
CA TYR A 284 10.38 -15.03 -8.44
C TYR A 284 11.71 -14.57 -7.85
N ASP A 285 11.94 -13.26 -7.79
CA ASP A 285 13.14 -12.69 -7.18
C ASP A 285 13.06 -12.74 -5.65
N ALA A 286 11.85 -12.59 -5.10
CA ALA A 286 11.61 -12.65 -3.67
C ALA A 286 10.28 -13.30 -3.29
N LEU A 287 10.31 -14.00 -2.14
CA LEU A 287 9.14 -14.47 -1.41
C LEU A 287 9.09 -13.75 -0.05
N ILE A 288 8.01 -12.99 0.19
CA ILE A 288 7.76 -12.30 1.45
C ILE A 288 6.65 -13.03 2.22
N MET A 289 7.03 -13.76 3.26
CA MET A 289 6.16 -14.64 4.03
C MET A 289 5.50 -13.90 5.20
N ALA A 290 4.56 -12.98 4.90
CA ALA A 290 3.86 -12.18 5.89
C ALA A 290 2.52 -12.80 6.38
N ALA A 291 2.16 -13.99 5.88
CA ALA A 291 1.05 -14.76 6.42
C ALA A 291 1.36 -15.27 7.84
N ALA A 292 0.29 -15.64 8.55
CA ALA A 292 0.35 -16.31 9.84
C ALA A 292 -0.33 -17.70 9.73
N PRO A 293 0.31 -18.70 9.09
CA PRO A 293 -0.20 -20.07 9.12
C PRO A 293 -0.24 -20.59 10.57
N THR A 294 -1.28 -21.35 10.90
CA THR A 294 -1.36 -22.04 12.19
C THR A 294 -0.30 -23.14 12.28
N ASP A 295 0.36 -23.23 13.43
CA ASP A 295 1.38 -24.24 13.67
C ASP A 295 0.80 -25.64 13.91
N PHE A 296 -0.47 -25.72 14.28
CA PHE A 296 -1.19 -26.94 14.61
C PHE A 296 -2.47 -27.05 13.79
N ARG A 297 -2.87 -28.30 13.52
CA ARG A 297 -4.17 -28.67 12.96
C ARG A 297 -4.81 -29.79 13.80
N PHE A 298 -6.12 -29.99 13.65
CA PHE A 298 -6.79 -31.14 14.26
C PHE A 298 -6.30 -32.42 13.60
N ARG A 299 -5.94 -33.44 14.41
CA ARG A 299 -5.56 -34.76 13.90
C ARG A 299 -6.72 -35.44 13.19
N GLU A 300 -7.93 -35.23 13.71
CA GLU A 300 -9.18 -35.72 13.14
C GLU A 300 -10.17 -34.57 13.01
N SER A 301 -10.83 -34.50 11.85
CA SER A 301 -11.88 -33.53 11.55
C SER A 301 -13.20 -34.24 11.26
N PHE A 302 -14.32 -33.63 11.63
CA PHE A 302 -15.65 -34.14 11.37
C PHE A 302 -16.18 -33.63 10.03
N LYS A 303 -16.85 -34.50 9.28
CA LYS A 303 -17.50 -34.12 7.99
C LYS A 303 -18.78 -33.31 8.19
N GLU A 304 -19.41 -33.44 9.35
CA GLU A 304 -20.65 -32.77 9.71
C GLU A 304 -20.44 -31.89 10.95
N LYS A 305 -21.31 -30.88 11.12
CA LYS A 305 -21.31 -30.02 12.32
C LYS A 305 -21.41 -30.90 13.56
N VAL A 306 -20.46 -30.76 14.48
CA VAL A 306 -20.58 -31.49 15.74
C VAL A 306 -21.67 -30.86 16.60
N SER A 307 -22.70 -31.64 16.94
CA SER A 307 -23.77 -31.20 17.84
C SER A 307 -23.19 -30.80 19.19
N SER A 308 -23.70 -29.71 19.76
CA SER A 308 -23.33 -29.27 21.11
C SER A 308 -23.90 -30.18 22.20
N GLU A 309 -24.83 -31.09 21.86
CA GLU A 309 -25.40 -32.09 22.77
C GLU A 309 -24.60 -33.40 22.78
N ARG A 310 -23.65 -33.54 21.85
CA ARG A 310 -22.78 -34.71 21.79
C ARG A 310 -21.65 -34.53 22.80
N GLU A 311 -21.50 -35.47 23.71
CA GLU A 311 -20.30 -35.57 24.53
C GLU A 311 -19.10 -35.93 23.64
N LEU A 312 -18.11 -35.03 23.61
CA LEU A 312 -16.87 -35.20 22.86
C LEU A 312 -15.75 -35.57 23.83
N GLY A 313 -14.96 -36.57 23.45
CA GLY A 313 -13.66 -36.82 24.07
C GLY A 313 -12.64 -35.72 23.73
N PRO A 314 -11.40 -35.86 24.25
CA PRO A 314 -10.31 -34.92 23.96
C PRO A 314 -10.06 -34.76 22.46
N LEU A 315 -9.86 -33.52 22.02
CA LEU A 315 -9.41 -33.21 20.66
C LEU A 315 -7.89 -33.22 20.61
N TYR A 316 -7.33 -33.98 19.66
CA TYR A 316 -5.89 -34.06 19.47
C TYR A 316 -5.42 -33.16 18.34
N LEU A 317 -4.32 -32.46 18.57
CA LEU A 317 -3.65 -31.63 17.58
C LEU A 317 -2.39 -32.33 17.05
N GLU A 318 -2.02 -32.00 15.82
CA GLU A 318 -0.74 -32.35 15.21
C GLU A 318 -0.11 -31.13 14.53
N LEU A 319 1.19 -31.20 14.25
CA LEU A 319 1.93 -30.07 13.67
C LEU A 319 1.64 -29.94 12.16
N ASN A 320 1.39 -28.70 11.74
CA ASN A 320 1.38 -28.34 10.33
C ASN A 320 2.81 -28.33 9.75
N PRO A 321 2.97 -28.63 8.45
CA PRO A 321 4.26 -28.51 7.78
C PRO A 321 4.75 -27.06 7.81
N LYS A 322 6.04 -26.87 8.03
CA LYS A 322 6.63 -25.53 8.14
C LYS A 322 6.94 -25.02 6.73
N ILE A 323 6.04 -24.17 6.21
CA ILE A 323 6.09 -23.65 4.83
C ILE A 323 7.50 -23.16 4.45
N SER A 324 8.16 -22.38 5.30
CA SER A 324 9.48 -21.83 5.00
C SER A 324 10.56 -22.89 4.78
N LEU A 325 10.54 -23.97 5.57
CA LEU A 325 11.50 -25.08 5.41
C LEU A 325 11.27 -25.84 4.10
N GLU A 326 10.00 -26.12 3.80
CA GLU A 326 9.62 -26.84 2.58
C GLU A 326 9.98 -26.04 1.32
N ILE A 327 9.73 -24.73 1.32
CA ILE A 327 10.03 -23.86 0.19
C ILE A 327 11.54 -23.65 0.01
N ARG A 328 12.29 -23.43 1.09
CA ARG A 328 13.74 -23.17 1.02
C ARG A 328 14.53 -24.31 0.38
N ARG A 329 14.02 -25.55 0.43
CA ARG A 329 14.66 -26.74 -0.19
C ARG A 329 14.93 -26.53 -1.69
N PHE A 330 14.02 -25.88 -2.41
CA PHE A 330 14.11 -25.70 -3.86
C PHE A 330 14.17 -24.24 -4.30
N PHE A 331 13.43 -23.34 -3.66
CA PHE A 331 13.50 -21.91 -3.99
C PHE A 331 14.89 -21.39 -3.63
N LYS A 332 15.52 -20.61 -4.52
CA LYS A 332 16.87 -20.00 -4.34
C LYS A 332 16.84 -18.46 -4.26
N GLY A 333 15.71 -17.82 -4.56
CA GLY A 333 15.54 -16.38 -4.39
C GLY A 333 15.52 -15.93 -2.93
N LEU A 334 15.35 -14.62 -2.75
CA LEU A 334 15.34 -13.96 -1.45
C LEU A 334 14.08 -14.34 -0.65
N MET A 335 14.25 -14.79 0.58
CA MET A 335 13.12 -15.11 1.49
C MET A 335 13.08 -14.15 2.68
N VAL A 336 11.95 -13.46 2.83
CA VAL A 336 11.65 -12.62 3.99
C VAL A 336 10.66 -13.33 4.89
N GLY A 337 11.04 -13.57 6.15
CA GLY A 337 10.19 -14.18 7.16
C GLY A 337 9.66 -13.18 8.18
N PHE A 338 8.59 -13.55 8.89
CA PHE A 338 8.06 -12.79 10.02
C PHE A 338 8.14 -13.61 11.32
N SER A 339 8.31 -12.91 12.45
CA SER A 339 8.42 -13.51 13.78
C SER A 339 7.66 -12.69 14.81
N ALA A 340 6.38 -13.02 15.02
CA ALA A 340 5.59 -12.50 16.11
C ALA A 340 5.91 -13.29 17.39
N GLU A 341 6.47 -12.62 18.41
CA GLU A 341 6.84 -13.26 19.68
C GLU A 341 6.17 -12.54 20.85
N TYR A 342 5.85 -13.28 21.92
CA TYR A 342 5.29 -12.70 23.14
C TYR A 342 6.41 -12.57 24.18
N VAL A 343 7.12 -11.44 24.16
CA VAL A 343 8.32 -11.23 25.00
C VAL A 343 8.14 -10.17 26.09
N LYS A 344 6.97 -9.52 26.17
CA LYS A 344 6.63 -8.52 27.20
C LYS A 344 7.67 -7.39 27.33
N GLY A 345 8.14 -6.86 26.19
CA GLY A 345 9.10 -5.76 26.13
C GLY A 345 10.57 -6.17 26.16
N ASP A 346 10.91 -7.45 26.31
CA ASP A 346 12.29 -7.93 26.27
C ASP A 346 12.84 -7.96 24.82
N LYS A 347 13.43 -6.83 24.40
CA LYS A 347 13.97 -6.64 23.06
C LYS A 347 15.14 -7.57 22.73
N GLU A 348 16.01 -7.88 23.70
CA GLU A 348 17.13 -8.80 23.47
C GLU A 348 16.64 -10.23 23.27
N ARG A 349 15.64 -10.66 24.05
CA ARG A 349 14.99 -11.97 23.81
C ARG A 349 14.31 -12.04 22.45
N LEU A 350 13.59 -10.99 22.03
CA LEU A 350 12.99 -10.91 20.70
C LEU A 350 14.05 -11.08 19.61
N ARG A 351 15.15 -10.33 19.73
CA ARG A 351 16.28 -10.37 18.80
C ARG A 351 16.90 -11.76 18.73
N LEU A 352 17.18 -12.41 19.86
CA LEU A 352 17.76 -13.75 19.91
C LEU A 352 16.85 -14.80 19.26
N LEU A 353 15.55 -14.78 19.56
CA LEU A 353 14.56 -15.68 18.95
C LEU A 353 14.50 -15.48 17.43
N ALA A 354 14.51 -14.22 16.98
CA ALA A 354 14.47 -13.87 15.57
C ALA A 354 15.73 -14.32 14.82
N ILE A 355 16.93 -14.10 15.37
CA ILE A 355 18.19 -14.56 14.77
C ILE A 355 18.21 -16.09 14.64
N ASN A 356 17.77 -16.80 15.68
CA ASN A 356 17.68 -18.26 15.63
C ASN A 356 16.70 -18.72 14.54
N LYS A 357 15.53 -18.07 14.45
CA LYS A 357 14.52 -18.38 13.42
C LYS A 357 15.01 -18.04 12.01
N LEU A 358 15.74 -16.93 11.82
CA LEU A 358 16.36 -16.55 10.54
C LEU A 358 17.26 -17.67 10.02
N LYS A 359 18.19 -18.16 10.86
CA LYS A 359 19.12 -19.23 10.52
C LYS A 359 18.38 -20.56 10.26
N ASN A 360 17.53 -20.98 11.19
CA ASN A 360 16.90 -22.31 11.13
C ASN A 360 15.86 -22.42 10.02
N ARG A 361 15.26 -21.31 9.58
CA ARG A 361 14.26 -21.29 8.51
C ARG A 361 14.84 -20.92 7.13
N GLY A 362 16.12 -20.56 7.06
CA GLY A 362 16.79 -20.15 5.83
C GLY A 362 16.25 -18.84 5.25
N PHE A 363 15.86 -17.90 6.12
CA PHE A 363 15.46 -16.56 5.70
C PHE A 363 16.70 -15.67 5.46
N ASP A 364 16.58 -14.77 4.49
CA ASP A 364 17.57 -13.74 4.21
C ASP A 364 17.30 -12.47 5.04
N ILE A 365 16.02 -12.21 5.30
CA ILE A 365 15.54 -11.14 6.18
C ILE A 365 14.48 -11.73 7.12
N ILE A 366 14.51 -11.35 8.40
CA ILE A 366 13.40 -11.63 9.32
C ILE A 366 12.89 -10.34 9.96
N VAL A 367 11.58 -10.17 9.97
CA VAL A 367 10.89 -9.05 10.61
C VAL A 367 10.26 -9.56 11.90
N ALA A 368 10.79 -9.12 13.03
CA ALA A 368 10.37 -9.59 14.35
C ALA A 368 9.63 -8.48 15.11
N ASN A 369 8.56 -8.85 15.82
CA ASN A 369 7.76 -7.90 16.59
C ASN A 369 7.22 -8.53 17.87
N ASP A 370 7.14 -7.74 18.93
CA ASP A 370 6.51 -8.15 20.18
C ASP A 370 4.98 -7.96 20.08
N VAL A 371 4.23 -9.06 20.14
CA VAL A 371 2.75 -9.05 20.08
C VAL A 371 2.10 -9.01 21.46
N SER A 372 2.86 -8.79 22.53
CA SER A 372 2.31 -8.63 23.88
C SER A 372 1.53 -7.32 24.08
N ARG A 373 1.80 -6.32 23.23
CA ARG A 373 1.13 -5.01 23.21
C ARG A 373 -0.09 -5.04 22.29
N LYS A 374 -1.18 -4.37 22.71
CA LYS A 374 -2.44 -4.28 21.92
C LYS A 374 -2.43 -3.14 20.89
N ASP A 375 -1.56 -2.15 21.05
CA ASP A 375 -1.50 -0.98 20.16
C ASP A 375 -0.65 -1.22 18.89
N ILE A 376 0.05 -2.36 18.81
CA ILE A 376 0.92 -2.77 17.71
C ILE A 376 0.66 -4.24 17.34
N GLY A 377 1.13 -4.69 16.18
CA GLY A 377 1.09 -6.11 15.79
C GLY A 377 -0.22 -6.52 15.14
N PHE A 378 -0.85 -7.60 15.61
CA PHE A 378 -2.08 -8.13 15.02
C PHE A 378 -3.25 -7.16 15.16
N ALA A 379 -4.12 -7.11 14.14
CA ALA A 379 -5.29 -6.21 14.03
C ALA A 379 -5.04 -4.67 14.07
N SER A 380 -3.91 -4.18 14.60
CA SER A 380 -3.52 -2.75 14.59
C SER A 380 -3.08 -2.26 13.20
N ASP A 381 -3.14 -0.94 12.95
CA ASP A 381 -2.53 -0.29 11.77
C ASP A 381 -1.04 0.03 11.96
N PHE A 382 -0.56 -0.05 13.19
CA PHE A 382 0.81 0.22 13.57
C PHE A 382 1.55 -1.07 13.93
N ASN A 383 2.88 -1.03 13.84
CA ASN A 383 3.74 -2.05 14.39
C ASN A 383 5.06 -1.43 14.87
N GLU A 384 5.80 -2.14 15.70
CA GLU A 384 7.17 -1.82 16.11
C GLU A 384 7.98 -3.08 15.84
N VAL A 385 9.05 -2.97 15.04
CA VAL A 385 9.71 -4.16 14.48
C VAL A 385 11.23 -4.06 14.53
N LEU A 386 11.86 -5.22 14.71
CA LEU A 386 13.26 -5.44 14.38
C LEU A 386 13.33 -6.07 12.98
N ILE A 387 14.00 -5.42 12.05
CA ILE A 387 14.31 -5.99 10.73
C ILE A 387 15.75 -6.48 10.78
N ILE A 388 15.93 -7.78 10.70
CA ILE A 388 17.22 -8.45 10.91
C ILE A 388 17.64 -9.15 9.63
N THR A 389 18.89 -8.95 9.23
CA THR A 389 19.57 -9.74 8.19
C THR A 389 20.77 -10.47 8.81
N LYS A 390 21.57 -11.17 8.01
CA LYS A 390 22.83 -11.76 8.48
C LYS A 390 23.81 -10.72 9.04
N ASN A 391 23.77 -9.48 8.54
CA ASN A 391 24.81 -8.48 8.80
C ASN A 391 24.32 -7.28 9.62
N GLU A 392 23.02 -7.08 9.76
CA GLU A 392 22.47 -5.90 10.42
C GLU A 392 21.19 -6.21 11.20
N VAL A 393 20.95 -5.41 12.23
CA VAL A 393 19.69 -5.32 12.97
C VAL A 393 19.24 -3.87 12.89
N LEU A 394 18.10 -3.64 12.27
CA LEU A 394 17.48 -2.32 12.16
C LEU A 394 16.24 -2.29 13.04
N GLU A 395 16.24 -1.41 14.04
CA GLU A 395 15.09 -1.16 14.88
C GLU A 395 14.19 -0.08 14.27
N ILE A 396 12.93 -0.42 14.08
CA ILE A 396 11.90 0.51 13.61
C ILE A 396 10.95 0.78 14.77
N PRO A 397 10.87 2.03 15.27
CA PRO A 397 9.92 2.39 16.32
C PRO A 397 8.49 2.24 15.81
N LYS A 398 7.51 2.43 16.70
CA LYS A 398 6.09 2.35 16.34
C LYS A 398 5.79 3.20 15.09
N ALA A 399 5.43 2.54 14.01
CA ALA A 399 5.15 3.15 12.71
C ALA A 399 3.97 2.45 12.03
N PRO A 400 3.29 3.12 11.07
CA PRO A 400 2.30 2.49 10.23
C PRO A 400 2.86 1.27 9.50
N LYS A 401 2.03 0.24 9.31
CA LYS A 401 2.41 -0.96 8.53
C LYS A 401 2.83 -0.63 7.10
N THR A 402 2.32 0.46 6.51
CA THR A 402 2.73 0.94 5.18
C THR A 402 4.17 1.44 5.17
N VAL A 403 4.61 2.14 6.23
CA VAL A 403 6.00 2.58 6.40
C VAL A 403 6.93 1.38 6.57
N ILE A 404 6.52 0.41 7.40
CA ILE A 404 7.30 -0.82 7.61
C ILE A 404 7.40 -1.64 6.31
N ALA A 405 6.31 -1.75 5.55
CA ALA A 405 6.30 -2.41 4.24
C ALA A 405 7.32 -1.77 3.28
N ARG A 406 7.39 -0.44 3.24
CA ARG A 406 8.38 0.28 2.44
C ARG A 406 9.81 -0.03 2.86
N ILE A 407 10.10 0.01 4.14
CA ILE A 407 11.45 -0.24 4.66
C ILE A 407 11.87 -1.70 4.36
N ILE A 408 10.96 -2.66 4.50
CA ILE A 408 11.21 -4.06 4.11
C ILE A 408 11.57 -4.13 2.62
N LEU A 409 10.79 -3.49 1.75
CA LEU A 409 11.03 -3.51 0.31
C LEU A 409 12.30 -2.76 -0.10
N ASP A 410 12.70 -1.71 0.64
CA ASP A 410 14.00 -1.07 0.46
C ASP A 410 15.17 -2.04 0.73
N LYS A 411 15.05 -2.87 1.77
CA LYS A 411 16.03 -3.93 2.06
C LYS A 411 16.01 -5.03 1.01
N VAL A 412 14.83 -5.49 0.60
CA VAL A 412 14.65 -6.48 -0.49
C VAL A 412 15.35 -6.01 -1.76
N LYS A 413 15.12 -4.77 -2.19
CA LYS A 413 15.76 -4.18 -3.37
C LYS A 413 17.28 -4.19 -3.29
N VAL A 414 17.84 -3.78 -2.16
CA VAL A 414 19.31 -3.74 -1.97
C VAL A 414 19.90 -5.15 -2.00
N MET A 415 19.19 -6.15 -1.48
CA MET A 415 19.69 -7.53 -1.42
C MET A 415 19.57 -8.27 -2.76
N ILE A 416 18.55 -8.00 -3.58
CA ILE A 416 18.42 -8.61 -4.92
C ILE A 416 19.44 -8.04 -5.91
N LYS A 417 19.87 -6.78 -5.74
CA LYS A 417 20.86 -6.14 -6.63
C LYS A 417 22.31 -6.56 -6.37
N LYS A 418 22.57 -7.35 -5.32
CA LYS A 418 23.88 -7.92 -5.00
C LYS A 418 23.94 -9.33 -5.55
#